data_AF-A0A970MEG8-F1
#
_entry.id   AF-A0A970MEG8-F1
#
_cell.length_a   1.000
_cell.length_b   1.000
_cell.length_c   1.000
_cell.angle_alpha   90.00
_cell.angle_beta   90.00
_cell.angle_gamma   90.00
#
_symmetry.space_group_name_H-M   'P 1'
#
loop_
_entity.id
_entity.type
_entity.pdbx_description
1 polymer ?
#
loop_
_entity_poly.entity_id
_entity_poly.type
_entity_poly.pdbx_seq_one_letter_code
_entity_poly.pdbx_strand_id
1 'polypeptide(L)'
;MDNKVSSQIKRGLKITGDYFISLVIFAIFSSLVFTLAKNNIEKGIFIFSIIMFIVLFSMIYSGMSDVAFREKRPQYKINPPPYKGFLYGLIGALPVFILQLLYYIVRVDELYLIAKRRALQFLTGPFYWLASLISKEVWSYHLVLLLIPVIAGLGYMAGYHDFYIMRRLKIFKNLTKRNKNTEKK
;
A
#
# COMPACT_ATOMS: atom_id res chain seq x y z
N MET A 1 14.92 -5.64 -18.51
CA MET A 1 13.53 -5.16 -18.29
C MET A 1 13.01 -4.72 -19.63
N ASP A 2 11.79 -5.12 -19.97
CA ASP A 2 11.13 -4.80 -21.22
C ASP A 2 10.09 -3.69 -21.00
N ASN A 3 9.85 -2.87 -22.03
CA ASN A 3 8.83 -1.81 -21.99
C ASN A 3 7.47 -2.30 -22.53
N LYS A 4 7.28 -3.62 -22.63
CA LYS A 4 6.03 -4.23 -23.10
C LYS A 4 4.89 -3.86 -22.15
N VAL A 5 3.69 -3.68 -22.72
CA VAL A 5 2.47 -3.38 -21.97
C VAL A 5 2.21 -4.42 -20.88
N SER A 6 2.44 -5.70 -21.17
CA SER A 6 2.31 -6.79 -20.18
C SER A 6 3.21 -6.62 -18.95
N SER A 7 4.44 -6.13 -19.15
CA SER A 7 5.39 -5.84 -18.06
C SER A 7 4.91 -4.68 -17.19
N GLN A 8 4.31 -3.65 -17.82
CA GLN A 8 3.74 -2.51 -17.12
C GLN A 8 2.52 -2.92 -16.28
N ILE A 9 1.62 -3.72 -16.85
CA ILE A 9 0.46 -4.27 -16.14
C ILE A 9 0.93 -5.13 -14.96
N LYS A 10 1.90 -6.02 -15.17
CA LYS A 10 2.43 -6.88 -14.09
C LYS A 10 3.03 -6.06 -12.93
N ARG A 11 3.70 -4.95 -13.23
CA ARG A 11 4.25 -4.03 -12.21
C ARG A 11 3.13 -3.31 -11.45
N GLY A 12 2.10 -2.85 -12.15
CA GLY A 12 0.91 -2.27 -11.52
C GLY A 12 0.18 -3.27 -10.62
N LEU A 13 -0.07 -4.48 -11.11
CA LEU A 13 -0.72 -5.55 -10.34
C LEU A 13 0.10 -6.02 -9.14
N LYS A 14 1.42 -5.81 -9.12
CA LYS A 14 2.21 -6.04 -7.91
C LYS A 14 1.69 -5.19 -6.73
N ILE A 15 1.31 -3.94 -6.98
CA ILE A 15 0.75 -3.04 -5.97
C ILE A 15 -0.57 -3.58 -5.42
N THR A 16 -1.41 -4.16 -6.29
CA THR A 16 -2.61 -4.90 -5.88
C THR A 16 -2.24 -6.06 -4.94
N GLY A 17 -1.19 -6.80 -5.27
CA GLY A 17 -0.64 -7.86 -4.41
C GLY A 17 -0.21 -7.34 -3.04
N ASP A 18 0.56 -6.24 -3.00
CA ASP A 18 0.99 -5.60 -1.75
C ASP A 18 -0.23 -5.16 -0.91
N TYR A 19 -1.27 -4.65 -1.55
CA TYR A 19 -2.54 -4.32 -0.91
C TYR A 19 -3.21 -5.55 -0.27
N PHE A 20 -3.39 -6.63 -1.02
CA PHE A 20 -4.00 -7.85 -0.49
C PHE A 20 -3.17 -8.50 0.63
N ILE A 21 -1.84 -8.47 0.53
CA ILE A 21 -0.96 -8.92 1.62
C ILE A 21 -1.25 -8.09 2.87
N SER A 22 -1.36 -6.76 2.75
CA SER A 22 -1.70 -5.91 3.88
C SER A 22 -3.10 -6.20 4.44
N LEU A 23 -4.09 -6.54 3.60
CA LEU A 23 -5.42 -6.95 4.05
C LEU A 23 -5.38 -8.27 4.82
N VAL A 24 -4.61 -9.26 4.35
CA VAL A 24 -4.45 -10.55 5.05
C VAL A 24 -3.81 -10.34 6.41
N ILE A 25 -2.75 -9.52 6.49
CA ILE A 25 -2.14 -9.15 7.77
C ILE A 25 -3.16 -8.45 8.66
N PHE A 26 -3.90 -7.46 8.13
CA PHE A 26 -4.94 -6.77 8.88
C PHE A 26 -5.97 -7.76 9.44
N ALA A 27 -6.42 -8.73 8.64
CA ALA A 27 -7.38 -9.76 9.06
C ALA A 27 -6.86 -10.64 10.20
N ILE A 28 -5.66 -11.20 10.04
CA ILE A 28 -5.04 -12.10 11.02
C ILE A 28 -4.88 -11.39 12.37
N PHE A 29 -4.36 -10.16 12.34
CA PHE A 29 -4.05 -9.40 13.54
C PHE A 29 -5.25 -8.62 14.10
N SER A 30 -6.39 -8.55 13.40
CA SER A 30 -7.61 -7.90 13.91
C SER A 30 -8.14 -8.57 15.18
N SER A 31 -8.00 -9.90 15.31
CA SER A 31 -8.41 -10.64 16.51
C SER A 31 -7.66 -10.20 17.77
N LEU A 32 -6.36 -9.92 17.64
CA LEU A 32 -5.53 -9.39 18.72
C LEU A 32 -5.98 -7.99 19.11
N VAL A 33 -6.31 -7.14 18.13
CA VAL A 33 -6.81 -5.79 18.38
C VAL A 33 -8.13 -5.82 19.14
N PHE A 34 -9.07 -6.70 18.77
CA PHE A 34 -10.33 -6.86 19.49
C PHE A 34 -10.13 -7.30 20.95
N THR A 35 -9.12 -8.14 21.19
CA THR A 35 -8.79 -8.63 22.54
C THR A 35 -8.12 -7.57 23.40
N LEU A 36 -7.24 -6.73 22.82
CA LEU A 36 -6.52 -5.68 23.54
C LEU A 36 -7.40 -4.44 23.77
N ALA A 37 -8.23 -4.09 22.79
CA ALA A 37 -9.06 -2.89 22.81
C ALA A 37 -10.48 -3.16 23.34
N LYS A 38 -10.69 -4.20 24.17
CA LYS A 38 -12.00 -4.66 24.68
C LYS A 38 -12.98 -3.54 25.07
N ASN A 39 -12.47 -2.47 25.67
CA ASN A 39 -13.28 -1.34 26.15
C ASN A 39 -13.58 -0.28 25.07
N ASN A 40 -12.82 -0.24 23.97
CA ASN A 40 -13.01 0.69 22.86
C ASN A 40 -12.48 0.13 21.53
N ILE A 41 -13.24 -0.81 20.96
CA ILE A 41 -12.89 -1.51 19.72
C ILE A 41 -12.69 -0.53 18.55
N GLU A 42 -13.53 0.50 18.45
CA GLU A 42 -13.44 1.49 17.37
C GLU A 42 -12.10 2.23 17.36
N LYS A 43 -11.64 2.72 18.52
CA LYS A 43 -10.31 3.33 18.65
C LYS A 43 -9.20 2.33 18.37
N GLY A 44 -9.37 1.07 18.79
CA GLY A 44 -8.41 -0.01 18.51
C GLY A 44 -8.22 -0.23 17.01
N ILE A 45 -9.32 -0.40 16.26
CA ILE A 45 -9.28 -0.57 14.80
C ILE A 45 -8.70 0.68 14.12
N PHE A 46 -9.09 1.87 14.58
CA PHE A 46 -8.57 3.13 14.05
C PHE A 46 -7.04 3.18 14.14
N ILE A 47 -6.47 2.98 15.34
CA ILE A 47 -5.01 2.98 15.54
C ILE A 47 -4.35 1.87 14.74
N PHE A 48 -4.93 0.67 14.75
CA PHE A 48 -4.39 -0.46 14.00
C PHE A 48 -4.35 -0.21 12.50
N SER A 49 -5.37 0.45 11.94
CA SER A 49 -5.38 0.83 10.53
C SER A 49 -4.30 1.85 10.17
N ILE A 50 -3.87 2.72 11.10
CA ILE A 50 -2.70 3.60 10.89
C ILE A 50 -1.42 2.77 10.78
N ILE A 51 -1.26 1.76 11.63
CA ILE A 51 -0.10 0.86 11.57
C ILE A 51 -0.08 0.11 10.23
N MET A 52 -1.24 -0.43 9.83
CA MET A 52 -1.37 -1.14 8.55
C MET A 52 -1.20 -0.23 7.33
N PHE A 53 -1.62 1.03 7.43
CA PHE A 53 -1.30 2.05 6.43
C PHE A 53 0.21 2.20 6.27
N ILE A 54 0.98 2.30 7.36
CA ILE A 54 2.44 2.47 7.32
C ILE A 54 3.11 1.24 6.67
N VAL A 55 2.64 0.04 6.99
CA VAL A 55 3.13 -1.21 6.37
C VAL A 55 2.87 -1.19 4.86
N LEU A 56 1.62 -0.94 4.45
CA LEU A 56 1.23 -0.85 3.04
C LEU A 56 2.02 0.24 2.30
N PHE A 57 2.12 1.43 2.90
CA PHE A 57 2.88 2.55 2.39
C PHE A 57 4.33 2.13 2.14
N SER A 58 4.97 1.48 3.11
CA SER A 58 6.35 1.05 3.01
C SER A 58 6.56 0.04 1.89
N MET A 59 5.65 -0.93 1.74
CA MET A 59 5.70 -1.93 0.67
C MET A 59 5.60 -1.29 -0.72
N ILE A 60 4.57 -0.47 -0.95
CA ILE A 60 4.34 0.18 -2.24
C ILE A 60 5.46 1.17 -2.55
N TYR A 61 5.83 2.03 -1.60
CA TYR A 61 6.83 3.07 -1.77
C TYR A 61 8.20 2.47 -2.11
N SER A 62 8.68 1.49 -1.32
CA SER A 62 9.97 0.85 -1.55
C SER A 62 9.96 0.04 -2.86
N GLY A 63 8.88 -0.70 -3.11
CA GLY A 63 8.70 -1.47 -4.34
C GLY A 63 8.77 -0.59 -5.60
N MET A 64 8.13 0.57 -5.59
CA MET A 64 8.16 1.52 -6.72
C MET A 64 9.49 2.24 -6.86
N SER A 65 10.14 2.58 -5.75
CA SER A 65 11.49 3.16 -5.77
C SER A 65 12.50 2.22 -6.43
N ASP A 66 12.43 0.93 -6.11
CA ASP A 66 13.29 -0.09 -6.75
C ASP A 66 12.99 -0.27 -8.23
N VAL A 67 11.71 -0.20 -8.62
CA VAL A 67 11.29 -0.24 -10.02
C VAL A 67 11.87 0.93 -10.78
N ALA A 68 11.75 2.16 -10.27
CA ALA A 68 12.30 3.35 -10.90
C ALA A 68 13.83 3.29 -11.02
N PHE A 69 14.51 2.86 -9.96
CA PHE A 69 15.96 2.72 -9.97
C PHE A 69 16.45 1.73 -11.04
N ARG A 70 15.72 0.62 -11.24
CA ARG A 70 16.02 -0.33 -12.31
C ARG A 70 15.68 0.21 -13.69
N GLU A 71 14.55 0.90 -13.86
CA GLU A 71 14.12 1.44 -15.16
C GLU A 71 15.00 2.60 -15.65
N LYS A 72 15.56 3.41 -14.74
CA LYS A 72 16.48 4.51 -15.04
C LYS A 72 17.83 4.04 -15.60
N ARG A 73 18.22 2.77 -15.38
CA ARG A 73 19.54 2.29 -15.79
C ARG A 73 19.73 2.39 -17.30
N PRO A 74 20.87 2.94 -17.79
CA PRO A 74 21.15 3.09 -19.22
C PRO A 74 21.07 1.77 -20.01
N GLN A 75 21.34 0.66 -19.32
CA GLN A 75 21.36 -0.71 -19.86
C GLN A 75 20.04 -1.15 -20.51
N TYR A 76 18.91 -0.56 -20.11
CA TYR A 76 17.60 -0.98 -20.61
C TYR A 76 17.01 -0.06 -21.69
N LYS A 77 17.62 1.10 -21.98
CA LYS A 77 17.14 2.10 -22.98
C LYS A 77 15.64 2.42 -22.89
N ILE A 78 15.05 2.35 -21.69
CA ILE A 78 13.59 2.56 -21.47
C ILE A 78 13.25 4.05 -21.36
N ASN A 79 14.19 4.89 -20.90
CA ASN A 79 14.01 6.33 -20.64
C ASN A 79 12.62 6.66 -20.07
N PRO A 80 12.23 6.04 -18.94
CA PRO A 80 10.87 6.18 -18.44
C PRO A 80 10.63 7.62 -17.92
N PRO A 81 9.41 8.15 -18.06
CA PRO A 81 9.05 9.41 -17.42
C PRO A 81 8.97 9.26 -15.89
N PRO A 82 9.23 10.33 -15.11
CA PRO A 82 9.19 10.29 -13.64
C PRO A 82 7.79 10.08 -13.06
N TYR A 83 6.73 10.41 -13.81
CA TYR A 83 5.34 10.21 -13.38
C TYR A 83 4.81 8.78 -13.60
N LYS A 84 5.62 7.87 -14.16
CA LYS A 84 5.19 6.51 -14.48
C LYS A 84 4.71 5.71 -13.25
N GLY A 85 5.21 6.05 -12.06
CA GLY A 85 4.74 5.48 -10.80
C GLY A 85 3.26 5.71 -10.51
N PHE A 86 2.71 6.87 -10.90
CA PHE A 86 1.28 7.15 -10.74
C PHE A 86 0.44 6.22 -11.63
N LEU A 87 0.90 5.94 -12.85
CA LEU A 87 0.23 5.01 -13.77
C LEU A 87 0.24 3.58 -13.20
N TYR A 88 1.38 3.13 -12.67
CA TYR A 88 1.44 1.83 -11.99
C TYR A 88 0.50 1.77 -10.80
N GLY A 89 0.44 2.82 -9.99
CA GLY A 89 -0.49 2.89 -8.87
C GLY A 89 -1.96 2.93 -9.28
N LEU A 90 -2.32 3.60 -10.38
CA LEU A 90 -3.68 3.55 -10.95
C LEU A 90 -4.05 2.13 -11.38
N ILE A 91 -3.18 1.46 -12.12
CA ILE A 91 -3.37 0.06 -12.53
C ILE A 91 -3.50 -0.83 -11.29
N GLY A 92 -2.68 -0.61 -10.26
CA GLY A 92 -2.69 -1.38 -9.02
C GLY A 92 -3.92 -1.15 -8.14
N ALA A 93 -4.47 0.06 -8.14
CA ALA A 93 -5.68 0.40 -7.39
C ALA A 93 -6.95 -0.13 -8.06
N LEU A 94 -6.92 -0.31 -9.38
CA LEU A 94 -8.11 -0.63 -10.17
C LEU A 94 -8.79 -1.95 -9.75
N PRO A 95 -8.10 -3.09 -9.55
CA PRO A 95 -8.75 -4.31 -9.06
C PRO A 95 -9.39 -4.14 -7.68
N VAL A 96 -8.75 -3.38 -6.78
CA VAL A 96 -9.26 -3.09 -5.44
C VAL A 96 -10.52 -2.23 -5.53
N PHE A 97 -10.49 -1.20 -6.38
CA PHE A 97 -11.63 -0.33 -6.62
C PHE A 97 -12.81 -1.09 -7.23
N ILE A 98 -12.57 -1.94 -8.24
CA ILE A 98 -13.61 -2.82 -8.82
C ILE A 98 -14.23 -3.70 -7.73
N LEU A 99 -13.41 -4.30 -6.87
CA LEU A 99 -13.90 -5.12 -5.77
C LEU A 99 -14.78 -4.33 -4.81
N GLN A 100 -14.42 -3.07 -4.51
CA GLN A 100 -15.25 -2.19 -3.69
C GLN A 100 -16.57 -1.82 -4.37
N LEU A 101 -16.61 -1.65 -5.70
CA LEU A 101 -17.84 -1.33 -6.44
C LEU A 101 -18.88 -2.45 -6.38
N LEU A 102 -18.47 -3.70 -6.10
CA LEU A 102 -19.41 -4.79 -5.84
C LEU A 102 -20.37 -4.48 -4.69
N TYR A 103 -19.99 -3.57 -3.77
CA TYR A 103 -20.88 -3.06 -2.73
C TYR A 103 -22.21 -2.52 -3.29
N TYR A 104 -22.19 -1.83 -4.44
CA TYR A 104 -23.41 -1.25 -5.01
C TYR A 104 -24.27 -2.27 -5.76
N ILE A 105 -23.66 -3.35 -6.23
CA ILE A 105 -24.34 -4.39 -7.03
C ILE A 105 -25.03 -5.40 -6.12
N VAL A 106 -24.40 -5.76 -4.99
CA VAL A 106 -24.92 -6.77 -4.06
C VAL A 106 -26.09 -6.18 -3.27
N ARG A 107 -27.32 -6.65 -3.53
CA ARG A 107 -28.50 -6.36 -2.71
C ARG A 107 -28.55 -7.36 -1.55
N VAL A 108 -28.77 -6.86 -0.34
CA VAL A 108 -28.88 -7.67 0.88
C VAL A 108 -30.08 -7.20 1.68
N ASP A 109 -30.70 -8.12 2.41
CA ASP A 109 -31.81 -7.80 3.31
C ASP A 109 -31.34 -6.87 4.44
N GLU A 110 -32.29 -6.20 5.09
CA GLU A 110 -32.02 -5.22 6.15
C GLU A 110 -31.14 -5.78 7.28
N LEU A 111 -31.35 -7.06 7.63
CA LEU A 111 -30.56 -7.79 8.63
C LEU A 111 -29.05 -7.84 8.30
N TYR A 112 -28.69 -7.80 7.02
CA TYR A 112 -27.31 -7.95 6.56
C TYR A 112 -26.65 -6.63 6.14
N LEU A 113 -27.34 -5.49 6.22
CA LEU A 113 -26.79 -4.18 5.87
C LEU A 113 -25.53 -3.83 6.68
N ILE A 114 -25.53 -4.17 7.96
CA ILE A 114 -24.39 -3.92 8.85
C ILE A 114 -23.18 -4.77 8.41
N ALA A 115 -23.39 -6.05 8.12
CA ALA A 115 -22.34 -6.96 7.66
C ALA A 115 -21.76 -6.48 6.32
N LYS A 116 -22.63 -6.08 5.38
CA LYS A 116 -22.23 -5.51 4.09
C LYS A 116 -21.35 -4.27 4.26
N ARG A 117 -21.71 -3.36 5.17
CA ARG A 117 -20.90 -2.16 5.47
C ARG A 117 -19.57 -2.51 6.12
N ARG A 118 -19.55 -3.49 7.03
CA ARG A 118 -18.31 -3.97 7.66
C ARG A 118 -17.38 -4.64 6.64
N ALA A 119 -17.91 -5.35 5.65
CA ALA A 119 -17.11 -5.93 4.57
C ALA A 119 -16.39 -4.85 3.76
N LEU A 120 -17.06 -3.73 3.45
CA LEU A 120 -16.41 -2.58 2.78
C LEU A 120 -15.33 -1.93 3.67
N GLN A 121 -15.61 -1.77 4.96
CA GLN A 121 -14.62 -1.24 5.92
C GLN A 121 -13.40 -2.15 6.02
N PHE A 122 -13.60 -3.46 6.04
CA PHE A 122 -12.53 -4.46 6.04
C PHE A 122 -11.70 -4.39 4.75
N LEU A 123 -12.35 -4.34 3.58
CA LEU A 123 -11.68 -4.15 2.30
C LEU A 123 -10.89 -2.84 2.24
N THR A 124 -11.25 -1.85 3.06
CA THR A 124 -10.56 -0.56 3.18
C THR A 124 -9.61 -0.54 4.39
N GLY A 125 -9.32 -1.68 5.02
CA GLY A 125 -8.66 -1.79 6.32
C GLY A 125 -7.42 -0.91 6.49
N PRO A 126 -6.40 -0.98 5.61
CA PRO A 126 -5.21 -0.13 5.68
C PRO A 126 -5.49 1.37 5.53
N PHE A 127 -6.64 1.77 5.01
CA PHE A 127 -7.05 3.17 4.86
C PHE A 127 -8.24 3.55 5.75
N TYR A 128 -8.68 2.66 6.63
CA TYR A 128 -9.89 2.85 7.43
C TYR A 128 -9.83 4.13 8.28
N TRP A 129 -8.69 4.37 8.96
CA TRP A 129 -8.49 5.59 9.74
C TRP A 129 -8.78 6.84 8.91
N LEU A 130 -8.27 6.92 7.69
CA LEU A 130 -8.43 8.08 6.84
C LEU A 130 -9.87 8.22 6.34
N ALA A 131 -10.49 7.13 5.91
CA ALA A 131 -11.88 7.14 5.48
C ALA A 131 -12.79 7.63 6.62
N SER A 132 -12.53 7.16 7.85
CA SER A 132 -13.28 7.57 9.04
C SER A 132 -13.09 9.04 9.44
N LEU A 133 -11.96 9.65 9.08
CA LEU A 133 -11.70 11.08 9.31
C LEU A 133 -12.41 11.97 8.28
N ILE A 134 -12.56 11.50 7.04
CA ILE A 134 -13.19 12.26 5.96
C ILE A 134 -14.71 12.31 6.16
N SER A 135 -15.34 11.14 6.25
CA SER A 135 -16.80 11.03 6.39
C SER A 135 -17.19 9.63 6.83
N LYS A 136 -18.33 9.52 7.53
CA LYS A 136 -18.97 8.23 7.84
C LYS A 136 -19.76 7.67 6.65
N GLU A 137 -19.81 8.34 5.51
CA GLU A 137 -20.53 7.85 4.34
C GLU A 137 -19.75 6.79 3.55
N VAL A 138 -20.45 6.03 2.71
CA VAL A 138 -19.87 4.93 1.93
C VAL A 138 -18.80 5.41 0.95
N TRP A 139 -19.00 6.59 0.35
CA TRP A 139 -18.10 7.10 -0.69
C TRP A 139 -16.69 7.41 -0.17
N SER A 140 -16.52 7.67 1.14
CA SER A 140 -15.20 7.95 1.71
C SER A 140 -14.27 6.75 1.61
N TYR A 141 -14.80 5.52 1.70
CA TYR A 141 -14.03 4.28 1.56
C TYR A 141 -13.49 4.07 0.13
N HIS A 142 -14.15 4.65 -0.87
CA HIS A 142 -13.70 4.64 -2.26
C HIS A 142 -12.67 5.72 -2.52
N LEU A 143 -12.90 6.92 -1.99
CA LEU A 143 -12.01 8.07 -2.20
C LEU A 143 -10.59 7.79 -1.72
N VAL A 144 -10.43 7.15 -0.56
CA VAL A 144 -9.11 6.90 0.02
C VAL A 144 -8.22 5.98 -0.81
N LEU A 145 -8.79 5.18 -1.73
CA LEU A 145 -7.98 4.37 -2.66
C LEU A 145 -7.13 5.21 -3.61
N LEU A 146 -7.48 6.48 -3.83
CA LEU A 146 -6.67 7.41 -4.61
C LEU A 146 -5.28 7.66 -3.99
N LEU A 147 -5.09 7.32 -2.71
CA LEU A 147 -3.76 7.32 -2.10
C LEU A 147 -2.82 6.27 -2.68
N ILE A 148 -3.32 5.15 -3.21
CA ILE A 148 -2.46 4.12 -3.80
C ILE A 148 -1.64 4.71 -4.97
N PRO A 149 -2.26 5.37 -5.97
CA PRO A 149 -1.52 6.14 -6.99
C PRO A 149 -0.53 7.14 -6.44
N VAL A 150 -0.89 7.88 -5.39
CA VAL A 150 -0.02 8.90 -4.79
C VAL A 150 1.22 8.27 -4.16
N ILE A 151 1.06 7.22 -3.35
CA ILE A 151 2.16 6.50 -2.70
C ILE A 151 3.09 5.88 -3.76
N ALA A 152 2.51 5.25 -4.78
CA ALA A 152 3.26 4.64 -5.87
C ALA A 152 4.05 5.69 -6.67
N GLY A 153 3.43 6.82 -6.97
CA GLY A 153 4.05 7.97 -7.64
C GLY A 153 5.23 8.52 -6.83
N LEU A 154 5.03 8.80 -5.55
CA LEU A 154 6.08 9.28 -4.65
C LEU A 154 7.24 8.30 -4.53
N GLY A 155 6.96 7.00 -4.37
CA GLY A 155 7.97 5.96 -4.33
C GLY A 155 8.78 5.89 -5.62
N TYR A 156 8.11 5.93 -6.77
CA TYR A 156 8.77 5.91 -8.07
C TYR A 156 9.64 7.16 -8.29
N MET A 157 9.13 8.36 -7.99
CA MET A 157 9.89 9.60 -8.09
C MET A 157 11.14 9.58 -7.20
N ALA A 158 11.01 9.04 -5.98
CA ALA A 158 12.14 8.89 -5.07
C ALA A 158 13.24 7.99 -5.67
N GLY A 159 12.86 6.88 -6.30
CA GLY A 159 13.82 6.01 -6.99
C GLY A 159 14.40 6.63 -8.27
N TYR A 160 13.61 7.43 -8.99
CA TYR A 160 14.05 8.11 -10.20
C TYR A 160 15.08 9.22 -9.92
N HIS A 161 14.89 9.98 -8.84
CA HIS A 161 15.79 11.06 -8.43
C HIS A 161 16.89 10.62 -7.45
N ASP A 162 17.05 9.30 -7.23
CA ASP A 162 17.99 8.74 -6.25
C ASP A 162 17.78 9.25 -4.81
N PHE A 163 16.58 9.79 -4.51
CA PHE A 163 16.14 10.28 -3.20
C PHE A 163 15.60 9.12 -2.35
N TYR A 164 16.42 8.10 -2.15
CA TYR A 164 16.03 6.93 -1.37
C TYR A 164 16.06 7.29 0.13
N ILE A 165 14.89 7.49 0.75
CA ILE A 165 14.75 7.79 2.19
C ILE A 165 15.54 6.77 3.04
N MET A 166 15.47 5.49 2.67
CA MET A 166 16.22 4.41 3.34
C MET A 166 17.75 4.55 3.20
N ARG A 167 18.25 5.10 2.08
CA ARG A 167 19.70 5.33 1.84
C ARG A 167 20.21 6.54 2.61
N ARG A 168 19.38 7.59 2.77
CA ARG A 168 19.69 8.75 3.61
C ARG A 168 19.71 8.40 5.10
N LEU A 169 18.83 7.50 5.54
CA LEU A 169 18.77 7.09 6.95
C LEU A 169 20.02 6.33 7.44
N LYS A 170 20.95 5.90 6.57
CA LYS A 170 22.23 5.24 6.94
C LYS A 170 22.12 4.02 7.88
N ILE A 171 20.92 3.52 8.20
CA ILE A 171 20.68 2.46 9.20
C ILE A 171 21.49 1.19 8.87
N PHE A 172 21.61 0.83 7.59
CA PHE A 172 22.39 -0.35 7.17
C PHE A 172 23.88 -0.10 6.99
N LYS A 173 24.35 1.15 6.86
CA LYS A 173 25.77 1.45 6.62
C LYS A 173 26.64 1.14 7.85
N ASN A 174 26.04 1.11 9.03
CA ASN A 174 26.73 0.83 10.30
C ASN A 174 26.77 -0.67 10.64
N LEU A 175 25.84 -1.49 10.14
CA LEU A 175 25.83 -2.93 10.38
C LEU A 175 26.95 -3.65 9.61
N THR A 176 27.20 -3.26 8.35
CA THR A 176 28.28 -3.84 7.54
C THR A 176 29.68 -3.43 8.02
N LYS A 177 29.80 -2.25 8.67
CA LYS A 177 31.08 -1.77 9.22
C LYS A 177 31.46 -2.48 10.53
N ARG A 178 30.48 -2.98 11.28
CA ARG A 178 30.71 -3.74 12.53
C ARG A 178 31.29 -5.13 12.24
N ASN A 179 30.75 -5.87 11.26
CA ASN A 179 31.25 -7.21 10.93
C ASN A 179 32.71 -7.21 10.41
N LYS A 180 33.11 -6.20 9.64
CA LYS A 180 34.51 -6.09 9.17
C LYS A 180 35.54 -5.83 10.26
N ASN A 181 35.13 -5.33 11.43
CA ASN A 181 36.03 -5.11 12.56
C ASN A 181 36.12 -6.33 13.49
N THR A 182 35.17 -7.26 13.42
CA THR A 182 35.19 -8.49 14.21
C THR A 182 36.04 -9.58 13.55
N GLU A 183 36.16 -9.58 12.22
CA GLU A 183 37.05 -10.50 11.48
C GLU A 183 38.54 -10.08 11.49
N LYS A 184 38.86 -8.93 12.09
CA LYS A 184 40.24 -8.38 12.18
C LYS A 184 40.83 -8.37 13.59
N LYS A 185 40.18 -9.04 14.54
CA LYS A 185 40.68 -9.28 15.90
C LYS A 185 40.84 -10.77 16.11
#